data_AF-A0A1I6LPK1-F1
#
_entry.id   AF-A0A1I6LPK1-F1
#
_cell.length_a   1.000
_cell.length_b   1.000
_cell.length_c   1.000
_cell.angle_alpha   90.00
_cell.angle_beta   90.00
_cell.angle_gamma   90.00
#
_symmetry.space_group_name_H-M   'P 1'
#
loop_
_entity.id
_entity.type
_entity.pdbx_description
1 polymer ?
#
loop_
_entity_poly.entity_id
_entity_poly.type
_entity_poly.pdbx_seq_one_letter_code
_entity_poly.pdbx_strand_id
1 'polypeptide(L)'
;MDIYSAAEKLMKMDDATWRRHANPLSGWTRFLFGMAPLFLAIYARVWIGWWTVPLVLLIVLWIWLNPRLFAEPKDFGAWMSRGVLGERIWLARDRYDVPAHHVPVAHATTGFAAFFALCAIWGVIVLDPWITILGVAGTIISKAWFVDRMVWLHVELTDIPMGAAMPAPTLPQLKDQP
;
A
#
# COMPACT_ATOMS: atom_id res chain seq x y z
N MET A 1 -15.11 8.25 12.57
CA MET A 1 -14.97 7.03 11.73
C MET A 1 -13.60 7.07 11.12
N ASP A 2 -12.78 6.07 11.40
CA ASP A 2 -11.45 5.97 10.82
C ASP A 2 -11.54 5.53 9.35
N ILE A 3 -11.05 6.34 8.43
CA ILE A 3 -10.99 6.05 6.99
C ILE A 3 -10.27 4.71 6.75
N TYR A 4 -9.33 4.37 7.62
CA TYR A 4 -8.57 3.13 7.59
C TYR A 4 -9.45 1.89 7.89
N SER A 5 -10.34 1.95 8.90
CA SER A 5 -11.29 0.85 9.20
C SER A 5 -12.34 0.64 8.10
N ALA A 6 -12.68 1.69 7.35
CA ALA A 6 -13.57 1.58 6.19
C ALA A 6 -12.87 0.86 5.02
N ALA A 7 -11.59 1.18 4.77
CA ALA A 7 -10.79 0.53 3.73
C ALA A 7 -10.55 -0.97 4.01
N GLU A 8 -10.28 -1.34 5.26
CA GLU A 8 -10.10 -2.73 5.68
C GLU A 8 -11.37 -3.58 5.46
N LYS A 9 -12.55 -3.03 5.84
CA LYS A 9 -13.85 -3.68 5.62
C LYS A 9 -14.17 -3.81 4.14
N LEU A 10 -13.88 -2.80 3.34
CA LEU A 10 -14.10 -2.82 1.89
C LEU A 10 -13.25 -3.89 1.19
N MET A 11 -12.03 -4.13 1.68
CA MET A 11 -11.11 -5.11 1.11
C MET A 11 -11.31 -6.56 1.61
N LYS A 12 -12.18 -6.78 2.62
CA LYS A 12 -12.41 -8.08 3.27
C LYS A 12 -11.08 -8.78 3.63
N MET A 13 -10.19 -8.07 4.31
CA MET A 13 -8.88 -8.62 4.68
C MET A 13 -8.99 -9.46 5.96
N ASP A 14 -9.12 -10.78 5.80
CA ASP A 14 -8.94 -11.72 6.89
C ASP A 14 -7.44 -11.99 7.16
N ASP A 15 -7.14 -12.71 8.24
CA ASP A 15 -5.76 -13.04 8.61
C ASP A 15 -5.00 -13.76 7.51
N ALA A 16 -5.66 -14.67 6.79
CA ALA A 16 -5.06 -15.42 5.69
C ALA A 16 -4.69 -14.49 4.52
N THR A 17 -5.55 -13.53 4.18
CA THR A 17 -5.30 -12.54 3.13
C THR A 17 -4.16 -11.60 3.54
N TRP A 18 -4.08 -11.19 4.80
CA TRP A 18 -2.95 -10.40 5.31
C TRP A 18 -1.61 -11.14 5.16
N ARG A 19 -1.56 -12.44 5.47
CA ARG A 19 -0.36 -13.26 5.34
C ARG A 19 0.12 -13.36 3.88
N ARG A 20 -0.82 -13.56 2.95
CA ARG A 20 -0.51 -13.57 1.50
C ARG A 20 -0.14 -12.20 0.98
N HIS A 21 -0.78 -11.14 1.49
CA HIS A 21 -0.45 -9.77 1.10
C HIS A 21 0.99 -9.39 1.47
N ALA A 22 1.52 -9.92 2.58
CA ALA A 22 2.90 -9.73 2.98
C ALA A 22 3.92 -10.42 2.05
N ASN A 23 3.49 -11.15 1.01
CA ASN A 23 4.41 -11.68 0.01
C ASN A 23 5.08 -10.52 -0.77
N PRO A 24 6.43 -10.44 -0.83
CA PRO A 24 7.12 -9.36 -1.53
C PRO A 24 6.74 -9.24 -3.01
N LEU A 25 6.49 -10.36 -3.70
CA LEU A 25 6.06 -10.35 -5.09
C LEU A 25 4.65 -9.77 -5.23
N SER A 26 3.75 -10.04 -4.28
CA SER A 26 2.43 -9.39 -4.22
C SER A 26 2.59 -7.88 -4.13
N GLY A 27 3.40 -7.39 -3.18
CA GLY A 27 3.63 -5.96 -3.01
C GLY A 27 4.24 -5.30 -4.24
N TRP A 28 5.36 -5.81 -4.76
CA TRP A 28 6.06 -5.21 -5.90
C TRP A 28 5.25 -5.22 -7.18
N THR A 29 4.50 -6.29 -7.45
CA THR A 29 3.66 -6.35 -8.65
C THR A 29 2.45 -5.42 -8.56
N ARG A 30 1.96 -5.05 -7.37
CA ARG A 30 0.95 -4.00 -7.20
C ARG A 30 1.52 -2.61 -7.42
N PHE A 31 2.76 -2.36 -6.99
CA PHE A 31 3.46 -1.11 -7.30
C PHE A 31 3.68 -0.96 -8.81
N LEU A 32 4.13 -2.01 -9.49
CA LEU A 32 4.44 -1.99 -10.91
C LEU A 32 3.18 -1.99 -11.80
N PHE A 33 2.21 -2.84 -11.49
CA PHE A 33 1.04 -3.08 -12.33
C PHE A 33 -0.27 -2.45 -11.83
N GLY A 34 -0.21 -1.62 -10.79
CA GLY A 34 -1.37 -0.94 -10.22
C GLY A 34 -1.50 0.51 -10.69
N MET A 35 -0.84 1.43 -9.99
CA MET A 35 -1.04 2.88 -10.15
C MET A 35 -0.62 3.41 -11.52
N ALA A 36 0.64 3.20 -11.94
CA ALA A 36 1.13 3.79 -13.19
C ALA A 36 0.36 3.29 -14.44
N PRO A 37 0.10 1.98 -14.62
CA PRO A 37 -0.70 1.52 -15.75
C PRO A 37 -2.14 2.01 -15.71
N LEU A 38 -2.74 2.18 -14.53
CA LEU A 38 -4.10 2.69 -14.40
C LEU A 38 -4.19 4.11 -14.98
N PHE A 39 -3.32 5.02 -14.52
CA PHE A 39 -3.30 6.39 -15.03
C PHE A 39 -2.91 6.44 -16.51
N LEU A 40 -2.00 5.57 -16.96
CA LEU A 40 -1.64 5.47 -18.38
C LEU A 40 -2.85 5.04 -19.24
N ALA A 41 -3.63 4.05 -18.80
CA ALA A 41 -4.81 3.58 -19.54
C ALA A 41 -5.89 4.68 -19.66
N ILE A 42 -6.08 5.48 -18.61
CA ILE A 42 -7.06 6.58 -18.61
C ILE A 42 -6.52 7.79 -19.40
N TYR A 43 -5.23 8.09 -19.28
CA TYR A 43 -4.58 9.12 -20.11
C TYR A 43 -4.70 8.74 -21.59
N ALA A 44 -4.46 7.47 -21.92
CA ALA A 44 -4.49 6.95 -23.27
C ALA A 44 -5.89 6.95 -23.93
N ARG A 45 -6.96 7.27 -23.18
CA ARG A 45 -8.37 7.17 -23.62
C ARG A 45 -8.68 7.87 -24.94
N VAL A 46 -7.97 8.96 -25.26
CA VAL A 46 -8.19 9.70 -26.51
C VAL A 46 -7.63 9.00 -27.75
N TRP A 47 -6.66 8.10 -27.57
CA TRP A 47 -6.09 7.30 -28.66
C TRP A 47 -6.71 5.91 -28.75
N ILE A 48 -7.03 5.28 -27.62
CA ILE A 48 -7.57 3.90 -27.57
C ILE A 48 -9.10 3.83 -27.47
N GLY A 49 -9.77 4.98 -27.27
CA GLY A 49 -11.22 5.06 -27.15
C GLY A 49 -11.77 4.16 -26.03
N TRP A 50 -12.83 3.42 -26.35
CA TRP A 50 -13.52 2.54 -25.41
C TRP A 50 -12.67 1.38 -24.86
N TRP A 51 -11.53 1.04 -25.49
CA TRP A 51 -10.59 0.05 -24.95
C TRP A 51 -9.98 0.45 -23.59
N THR A 52 -10.06 1.73 -23.21
CA THR A 52 -9.67 2.17 -21.86
C THR A 52 -10.46 1.45 -20.76
N VAL A 53 -11.76 1.16 -20.98
CA VAL A 53 -12.64 0.55 -19.98
C VAL A 53 -12.20 -0.86 -19.60
N PRO A 54 -12.05 -1.84 -20.52
CA PRO A 54 -11.59 -3.17 -20.16
C PRO A 54 -10.15 -3.17 -19.58
N LEU A 55 -9.28 -2.26 -20.01
CA LEU A 55 -7.93 -2.13 -19.42
C LEU A 55 -7.98 -1.66 -17.96
N VAL A 56 -8.76 -0.62 -17.67
CA VAL A 56 -8.98 -0.15 -16.29
C VAL A 56 -9.57 -1.25 -15.44
N LEU A 57 -10.59 -1.96 -15.94
CA LEU A 57 -11.20 -3.09 -15.23
C LEU A 57 -10.19 -4.21 -14.93
N LEU A 58 -9.34 -4.56 -15.89
CA LEU A 58 -8.29 -5.56 -15.71
C LEU A 58 -7.30 -5.15 -14.62
N ILE A 59 -6.88 -3.89 -14.58
CA ILE A 59 -5.94 -3.37 -13.57
C ILE A 59 -6.59 -3.33 -12.19
N VAL A 60 -7.84 -2.89 -12.08
CA VAL A 60 -8.60 -2.90 -10.82
C VAL A 60 -8.77 -4.35 -10.31
N LEU A 61 -9.12 -5.27 -11.21
CA LEU A 61 -9.22 -6.70 -10.90
C LEU A 61 -7.88 -7.26 -10.44
N TRP A 62 -6.77 -6.89 -11.08
CA TRP A 62 -5.43 -7.27 -10.65
C TRP A 62 -5.14 -6.80 -9.22
N ILE A 63 -5.37 -5.52 -8.91
CA ILE A 63 -5.14 -4.97 -7.56
C ILE A 63 -5.93 -5.75 -6.51
N TRP A 64 -7.17 -6.13 -6.82
CA TRP A 64 -8.03 -6.89 -5.91
C TRP A 64 -7.63 -8.36 -5.78
N LEU A 65 -7.30 -9.02 -6.88
CA LEU A 65 -7.00 -10.45 -6.93
C LEU A 65 -5.58 -10.77 -6.46
N ASN A 66 -4.64 -9.84 -6.66
CA ASN A 66 -3.22 -9.98 -6.31
C ASN A 66 -2.97 -10.52 -4.89
N PRO A 67 -3.47 -9.92 -3.79
CA PRO A 67 -3.22 -10.44 -2.43
C PRO A 67 -3.83 -11.84 -2.18
N ARG A 68 -4.65 -12.37 -3.10
CA ARG A 68 -5.28 -13.69 -3.01
C ARG A 68 -4.59 -14.76 -3.86
N LEU A 69 -3.83 -14.35 -4.89
CA LEU A 69 -3.12 -15.27 -5.80
C LEU A 69 -1.77 -15.74 -5.27
N PHE A 70 -1.08 -14.91 -4.51
CA PHE A 70 0.24 -15.27 -4.01
C PHE A 70 0.14 -16.17 -2.79
N ALA A 71 1.07 -17.13 -2.69
CA ALA A 71 1.24 -17.92 -1.49
C ALA A 71 1.80 -17.05 -0.35
N GLU A 72 1.61 -17.50 0.88
CA GLU A 72 2.28 -16.93 2.04
C GLU A 72 3.81 -16.96 1.84
N PRO A 73 4.55 -15.88 2.17
CA PRO A 73 5.99 -15.90 2.07
C PRO A 73 6.58 -16.88 3.09
N LYS A 74 7.68 -17.54 2.70
CA LYS A 74 8.44 -18.42 3.62
C LYS A 74 9.19 -17.62 4.70
N ASP A 75 9.42 -16.34 4.43
CA ASP A 75 10.13 -15.40 5.30
C ASP A 75 9.48 -14.01 5.21
N PHE A 76 9.16 -13.44 6.37
CA PHE A 76 8.57 -12.12 6.55
C PHE A 76 9.62 -11.03 6.82
N GLY A 77 10.91 -11.37 6.77
CA GLY A 77 12.02 -10.45 7.02
C GLY A 77 12.24 -9.38 5.94
N ALA A 78 11.71 -9.58 4.72
CA ALA A 78 11.89 -8.67 3.60
C ALA A 78 11.22 -7.30 3.83
N TRP A 79 11.78 -6.24 3.23
CA TRP A 79 11.28 -4.86 3.37
C TRP A 79 9.78 -4.74 3.05
N MET A 80 9.33 -5.35 1.94
CA MET A 80 7.92 -5.30 1.56
C MET A 80 7.01 -6.06 2.55
N SER A 81 7.46 -7.21 3.05
CA SER A 81 6.71 -8.01 4.04
C SER A 81 6.51 -7.21 5.33
N ARG A 82 7.58 -6.63 5.86
CA ARG A 82 7.55 -5.77 7.06
C ARG A 82 6.70 -4.53 6.84
N GLY A 83 6.74 -3.94 5.65
CA GLY A 83 5.90 -2.81 5.29
C GLY A 83 4.41 -3.14 5.38
N VAL A 84 4.01 -4.33 4.92
CA VAL A 84 2.62 -4.81 5.02
C VAL A 84 2.23 -5.12 6.47
N LEU A 85 3.13 -5.75 7.25
CA LEU A 85 2.87 -6.02 8.67
C LEU A 85 2.77 -4.72 9.48
N GLY A 86 3.63 -3.74 9.21
CA GLY A 86 3.54 -2.40 9.79
C GLY A 86 2.27 -1.66 9.38
N GLU A 87 1.84 -1.77 8.13
CA GLU A 87 0.56 -1.23 7.66
C GLU A 87 -0.60 -1.86 8.45
N ARG A 88 -0.57 -3.18 8.67
CA ARG A 88 -1.57 -3.87 9.50
C ARG A 88 -1.61 -3.33 10.94
N ILE A 89 -0.44 -3.11 11.56
CA ILE A 89 -0.33 -2.52 12.89
C ILE A 89 -0.91 -1.09 12.90
N TRP A 90 -0.56 -0.28 11.90
CA TRP A 90 -1.02 1.10 11.77
C TRP A 90 -2.54 1.23 11.58
N LEU A 91 -3.14 0.33 10.79
CA LEU A 91 -4.60 0.28 10.63
C LEU A 91 -5.32 -0.08 11.94
N ALA A 92 -4.68 -0.91 12.77
CA ALA A 92 -5.16 -1.31 14.09
C ALA A 92 -4.47 -0.54 15.24
N ARG A 93 -3.94 0.67 14.98
CA ARG A 93 -3.12 1.44 15.92
C ARG A 93 -3.78 1.72 17.27
N ASP A 94 -5.10 1.75 17.34
CA ASP A 94 -5.83 1.92 18.60
C ASP A 94 -5.66 0.71 19.55
N ARG A 95 -5.21 -0.45 19.03
CA ARG A 95 -4.98 -1.69 19.78
C ARG A 95 -3.51 -1.94 20.15
N TYR A 96 -2.60 -1.12 19.63
CA TYR A 96 -1.15 -1.28 19.80
C TYR A 96 -0.56 -0.01 20.42
N ASP A 97 0.55 -0.12 21.14
CA ASP A 97 1.22 1.04 21.72
C ASP A 97 2.14 1.72 20.69
N VAL A 98 1.54 2.34 19.66
CA VAL A 98 2.28 2.97 18.56
C VAL A 98 3.04 4.21 19.05
N PRO A 99 4.38 4.28 18.90
CA PRO A 99 5.15 5.43 19.33
C PRO A 99 4.71 6.72 18.62
N ALA A 100 4.53 7.79 19.41
CA ALA A 100 3.93 9.04 18.94
C ALA A 100 4.69 9.70 17.76
N HIS A 101 5.97 9.42 17.60
CA HIS A 101 6.78 10.00 16.53
C HIS A 101 6.51 9.40 15.15
N HIS A 102 5.92 8.20 15.05
CA HIS A 102 5.50 7.62 13.76
C HIS A 102 4.25 8.28 13.19
N VAL A 103 3.38 8.80 14.07
CA VAL A 103 2.05 9.28 13.70
C VAL A 103 2.08 10.47 12.73
N PRO A 104 2.83 11.57 12.99
CA PRO A 104 2.86 12.71 12.08
C PRO A 104 3.38 12.35 10.69
N VAL A 105 4.39 11.48 10.61
CA VAL A 105 5.03 11.12 9.34
C VAL A 105 4.13 10.19 8.52
N ALA A 106 3.42 9.26 9.16
CA ALA A 106 2.43 8.42 8.48
C ALA A 106 1.27 9.27 7.91
N HIS A 107 0.80 10.28 8.64
CA HIS A 107 -0.21 11.21 8.13
C HIS A 107 0.33 12.12 7.02
N ALA A 108 1.55 12.65 7.15
CA ALA A 108 2.16 13.50 6.12
C ALA A 108 2.35 12.74 4.80
N THR A 109 2.90 11.52 4.84
CA THR A 109 3.09 10.67 3.66
C THR A 109 1.77 10.26 3.01
N THR A 110 0.74 9.99 3.81
CA THR A 110 -0.63 9.78 3.31
C THR A 110 -1.19 11.04 2.64
N GLY A 111 -0.99 12.20 3.26
CA GLY A 111 -1.40 13.50 2.72
C GLY A 111 -0.72 13.84 1.39
N PHE A 112 0.58 13.60 1.27
CA PHE A 112 1.31 13.76 0.02
C PHE A 112 0.82 12.80 -1.05
N ALA A 113 0.59 11.52 -0.72
CA ALA A 113 0.04 10.56 -1.66
C ALA A 113 -1.34 11.00 -2.18
N ALA A 114 -2.22 11.52 -1.31
CA ALA A 114 -3.52 12.04 -1.70
C ALA A 114 -3.40 13.28 -2.60
N PHE A 115 -2.53 14.23 -2.23
CA PHE A 115 -2.28 15.43 -3.03
C PHE A 115 -1.79 15.09 -4.44
N PHE A 116 -0.77 14.24 -4.57
CA PHE A 116 -0.24 13.86 -5.87
C PHE A 116 -1.22 13.00 -6.68
N ALA A 117 -2.07 12.20 -6.03
CA ALA A 117 -3.13 11.48 -6.71
C ALA A 117 -4.17 12.44 -7.32
N LEU A 118 -4.52 13.53 -6.61
CA LEU A 118 -5.37 14.58 -7.16
C LEU A 118 -4.71 15.30 -8.34
N CYS A 119 -3.40 15.58 -8.26
CA CYS A 119 -2.65 16.10 -9.41
C CYS A 119 -2.71 15.14 -10.60
N ALA A 120 -2.51 13.83 -10.38
CA ALA A 120 -2.58 12.83 -11.45
C ALA A 120 -3.97 12.77 -12.10
N ILE A 121 -5.04 12.81 -11.29
CA ILE A 121 -6.42 12.86 -11.77
C ILE A 121 -6.63 14.11 -12.63
N TRP A 122 -6.21 15.27 -12.14
CA TRP A 122 -6.30 16.53 -12.87
C TRP A 122 -5.54 16.47 -14.19
N GLY A 123 -4.28 16.03 -14.17
CA GLY A 123 -3.44 15.88 -15.36
C GLY A 123 -4.08 15.00 -16.42
N VAL A 124 -4.70 13.89 -16.02
CA VAL A 124 -5.42 13.01 -16.95
C VAL A 124 -6.68 13.66 -17.49
N ILE A 125 -7.43 14.44 -16.68
CA ILE A 125 -8.62 15.17 -17.13
C ILE A 125 -8.26 16.18 -18.22
N VAL A 126 -7.24 17.01 -17.99
CA VAL A 126 -6.81 18.06 -18.93
C VAL A 126 -5.86 17.56 -20.03
N LEU A 127 -5.45 16.29 -19.97
CA LEU A 127 -4.48 15.66 -20.88
C LEU A 127 -3.12 16.36 -20.89
N ASP A 128 -2.67 16.82 -19.72
CA ASP A 128 -1.32 17.36 -19.55
C ASP A 128 -0.35 16.24 -19.13
N PRO A 129 0.69 15.93 -19.94
CA PRO A 129 1.61 14.84 -19.64
C PRO A 129 2.48 15.13 -18.41
N TRP A 130 2.86 16.37 -18.17
CA TRP A 130 3.76 16.74 -17.07
C TRP A 130 3.06 16.66 -15.74
N ILE A 131 1.83 17.20 -15.64
CA ILE A 131 1.01 17.09 -14.43
C ILE A 131 0.69 15.62 -14.15
N THR A 132 0.38 14.83 -15.19
CA THR A 132 0.10 13.40 -15.05
C THR A 132 1.32 12.64 -14.51
N ILE A 133 2.49 12.81 -15.13
CA ILE A 133 3.73 12.15 -14.71
C ILE A 133 4.11 12.55 -13.30
N LEU A 134 4.07 13.85 -12.98
CA LEU A 134 4.39 14.36 -11.65
C LEU A 134 3.43 13.80 -10.59
N GLY A 135 2.13 13.78 -10.88
CA GLY A 135 1.13 13.22 -9.98
C GLY A 135 1.31 11.72 -9.75
N VAL A 136 1.54 10.95 -10.81
CA VAL A 136 1.75 9.49 -10.70
C VAL A 136 3.04 9.20 -9.94
N ALA A 137 4.15 9.83 -10.31
CA ALA A 137 5.45 9.63 -9.67
C ALA A 137 5.40 10.06 -8.19
N GLY A 138 4.83 11.23 -7.90
CA GLY A 138 4.67 11.73 -6.54
C GLY A 138 3.81 10.83 -5.67
N THR A 139 2.76 10.23 -6.23
CA THR A 139 1.91 9.26 -5.51
C THR A 139 2.69 7.98 -5.18
N ILE A 140 3.44 7.44 -6.15
CA ILE A 140 4.26 6.22 -5.96
C ILE A 140 5.35 6.47 -4.93
N ILE A 141 6.08 7.58 -5.02
CA ILE A 141 7.14 7.95 -4.08
C ILE A 141 6.56 8.13 -2.68
N SER A 142 5.44 8.83 -2.55
CA SER A 142 4.77 9.03 -1.26
C SER A 142 4.30 7.70 -0.65
N LYS A 143 3.74 6.79 -1.45
CA LYS A 143 3.34 5.46 -0.96
C LYS A 143 4.57 4.61 -0.59
N ALA A 144 5.66 4.66 -1.36
CA ALA A 144 6.89 3.97 -1.01
C ALA A 144 7.48 4.49 0.31
N TRP A 145 7.44 5.80 0.53
CA TRP A 145 7.86 6.41 1.78
C TRP A 145 6.95 6.02 2.95
N PHE A 146 5.63 5.99 2.75
CA PHE A 146 4.70 5.45 3.75
C PHE A 146 5.05 4.00 4.11
N VAL A 147 5.28 3.13 3.12
CA VAL A 147 5.67 1.73 3.36
C VAL A 147 6.99 1.65 4.13
N ASP A 148 7.96 2.52 3.82
CA ASP A 148 9.20 2.61 4.60
C ASP A 148 8.94 2.97 6.06
N ARG A 149 8.02 3.91 6.35
CA ARG A 149 7.63 4.21 7.74
C ARG A 149 6.95 3.02 8.43
N MET A 150 6.15 2.25 7.71
CA MET A 150 5.54 1.03 8.25
C MET A 150 6.59 -0.04 8.59
N VAL A 151 7.65 -0.15 7.79
CA VAL A 151 8.79 -1.02 8.11
C VAL A 151 9.43 -0.63 9.44
N TRP A 152 9.71 0.67 9.64
CA TRP A 152 10.31 1.16 10.87
C TRP A 152 9.39 0.99 12.08
N LEU A 153 8.09 1.27 11.92
CA LEU A 153 7.08 1.01 12.94
C LEU A 153 7.08 -0.47 13.37
N HIS A 154 7.12 -1.38 12.40
CA HIS A 154 7.19 -2.81 12.69
C HIS A 154 8.48 -3.19 13.42
N VAL A 155 9.63 -2.70 12.95
CA VAL A 155 10.94 -2.99 13.56
C VAL A 155 10.97 -2.57 15.02
N GLU A 156 10.52 -1.34 15.32
CA GLU A 156 10.54 -0.81 16.68
C GLU A 156 9.58 -1.54 17.60
N LEU A 157 8.38 -1.91 17.13
CA LEU A 157 7.40 -2.60 17.96
C LEU A 157 7.69 -4.08 18.20
N THR A 158 8.55 -4.70 17.38
CA THR A 158 8.90 -6.12 17.50
C THR A 158 10.32 -6.36 17.99
N ASP A 159 11.15 -5.31 18.06
CA ASP A 159 12.60 -5.38 18.29
C ASP A 159 13.36 -6.33 17.33
N ILE A 160 12.77 -6.67 16.18
CA ILE A 160 13.40 -7.53 15.18
C ILE A 160 14.16 -6.66 14.17
N PRO A 161 15.51 -6.75 14.09
CA PRO A 161 16.30 -5.89 13.21
C PRO A 161 16.00 -6.13 11.72
N MET A 162 16.22 -5.10 10.91
CA MET A 162 16.06 -5.19 9.45
C MET A 162 16.96 -6.26 8.85
N GLY A 163 16.41 -7.04 7.92
CA GLY A 163 17.15 -8.13 7.25
C GLY A 163 17.27 -9.42 8.06
N ALA A 164 16.82 -9.44 9.33
CA ALA A 164 16.72 -10.69 10.08
C ALA A 164 15.61 -11.58 9.52
N ALA A 165 15.90 -12.88 9.45
CA ALA A 165 14.95 -13.91 9.06
C ALA A 165 13.78 -13.95 10.06
N MET A 166 12.56 -14.06 9.52
CA MET A 166 11.32 -14.01 10.26
C MET A 166 10.35 -15.06 9.69
N PRO A 167 10.39 -16.31 10.17
CA PRO A 167 9.62 -17.41 9.57
C PRO A 167 8.11 -17.31 9.81
N ALA A 168 7.66 -16.38 10.65
CA ALA A 168 6.25 -16.15 10.97
C ALA A 168 5.91 -14.65 10.91
N PRO A 169 4.65 -14.28 10.61
CA PRO A 169 4.19 -12.89 10.61
C PRO A 169 4.06 -12.37 12.04
N THR A 170 5.17 -11.96 12.64
CA THR A 170 5.20 -11.47 14.02
C THR A 170 4.48 -10.13 14.13
N LEU A 171 3.59 -10.00 15.10
CA LEU A 171 2.92 -8.75 15.46
C LEU A 171 3.23 -8.44 16.92
N PRO A 172 3.26 -7.15 17.31
CA PRO A 172 3.44 -6.75 18.70
C PRO A 172 2.27 -7.20 19.59
N GLN A 173 2.50 -7.19 20.90
CA GLN A 173 1.45 -7.44 21.88
C GLN A 173 0.38 -6.34 21.84
N LEU A 174 -0.87 -6.72 22.11
CA LEU A 174 -1.97 -5.77 22.21
C LEU A 174 -1.83 -4.97 23.51
N LYS A 175 -2.18 -3.69 23.46
CA LYS A 175 -2.05 -2.75 24.59
C LYS A 175 -2.75 -3.21 25.89
N ASP A 176 -3.83 -3.98 25.75
CA ASP A 176 -4.69 -4.43 26.86
C ASP A 176 -4.61 -5.95 27.13
N GLN A 177 -3.59 -6.65 26.61
CA GLN A 177 -3.33 -8.05 26.95
C GLN A 177 -2.05 -8.17 27.78
N PRO A 178 -2.09 -8.86 28.94
CA PRO A 178 -0.93 -9.05 29.81
C PRO A 178 0.14 -9.96 29.21
#